data_AF-A0A9E5P5U9-F1
#
_entry.id   AF-A0A9E5P5U9-F1
#
_cell.length_a   1.000
_cell.length_b   1.000
_cell.length_c   1.000
_cell.angle_alpha   90.00
_cell.angle_beta   90.00
_cell.angle_gamma   90.00
#
_symmetry.space_group_name_H-M   'P 1'
#
loop_
_entity.id
_entity.type
_entity.pdbx_description
1 polymer ?
#
loop_
_entity_poly.entity_id
_entity_poly.type
_entity_poly.pdbx_seq_one_letter_code
_entity_poly.pdbx_strand_id
1 'polypeptide(L)'
;RVLRPGANWEALDTEGEGIGGNEYVPRAIRDVVTALDEGRRSELCAENALHSTEIIFACYESARRRGRVELPLEIEDNPLATMVESGDL
;
A
#
# COMPACT_ATOMS: atom_id res chain seq x y z
N ARG A 1 -12.91 -0.50 13.14
CA ARG A 1 -14.19 -1.08 13.64
C ARG A 1 -14.30 -2.48 13.05
N VAL A 2 -14.83 -3.45 13.80
CA VAL A 2 -15.03 -4.83 13.34
C VAL A 2 -16.52 -5.12 13.24
N LEU A 3 -16.91 -5.79 12.17
CA LEU A 3 -18.26 -6.32 11.99
C LEU A 3 -18.17 -7.84 11.95
N ARG A 4 -18.94 -8.51 12.80
CA ARG A 4 -19.09 -9.97 12.77
C ARG A 4 -20.48 -10.31 12.22
N PRO A 5 -20.67 -11.47 11.55
CA PRO A 5 -21.97 -11.86 11.02
C PRO A 5 -23.06 -11.81 12.10
N GLY A 6 -24.16 -11.10 11.83
CA GLY A 6 -25.29 -10.94 12.75
C GLY A 6 -25.06 -9.99 13.93
N ALA A 7 -23.91 -9.31 14.01
CA ALA A 7 -23.60 -8.36 15.08
C ALA A 7 -23.64 -6.90 14.59
N ASN A 8 -23.64 -5.97 15.55
CA ASN A 8 -23.42 -4.55 15.28
C ASN A 8 -21.92 -4.25 15.12
N TRP A 9 -21.61 -3.11 14.49
CA TRP A 9 -20.24 -2.60 14.39
C TRP A 9 -19.64 -2.29 15.77
N GLU A 10 -18.51 -2.90 16.06
CA GLU A 10 -17.75 -2.70 17.29
C GLU A 10 -16.52 -1.82 17.04
N ALA A 11 -16.25 -0.87 17.92
CA ALA A 11 -14.98 -0.12 17.90
C ALA A 11 -13.88 -0.98 18.54
N LEU A 12 -12.71 -1.03 17.89
CA LEU A 12 -11.54 -1.65 18.52
C LEU A 12 -10.87 -0.58 19.37
N ASP A 13 -10.52 -0.92 20.61
CA ASP A 13 -9.63 -0.09 21.41
C ASP A 13 -8.23 -0.14 20.79
N THR A 14 -7.75 1.02 20.37
CA THR A 14 -6.42 1.20 19.78
C THR A 14 -5.48 1.92 20.73
N GLU A 15 -5.86 2.08 22.01
CA GLU A 15 -5.07 2.81 23.01
C GLU A 15 -4.74 4.25 22.57
N GLY A 16 -5.63 4.87 21.79
CA GLY A 16 -5.45 6.21 21.24
C GLY A 16 -4.63 6.27 19.94
N GLU A 17 -4.18 5.13 19.42
CA GLU A 17 -3.47 5.07 18.13
C GLU A 17 -4.45 5.22 16.95
N GLY A 18 -4.05 6.00 15.95
CA GLY A 18 -4.76 6.19 14.69
C GLY A 18 -4.09 5.47 13.52
N ILE A 19 -4.43 5.86 12.29
CA ILE A 19 -3.83 5.29 11.06
C ILE A 19 -3.11 6.33 10.19
N GLY A 20 -3.10 7.61 10.61
CA GLY A 20 -2.61 8.71 9.78
C GLY A 20 -2.02 9.87 10.57
N GLY A 21 -1.59 9.64 11.80
CA GLY A 21 -0.93 10.64 12.62
C GLY A 21 0.52 10.91 12.17
N ASN A 22 0.98 12.14 12.37
CA ASN A 22 2.35 12.53 11.98
C ASN A 22 3.43 11.81 12.79
N GLU A 23 3.09 11.26 13.96
CA GLU A 23 3.95 10.45 14.81
C GLU A 23 4.41 9.14 14.15
N TYR A 24 3.73 8.66 13.10
CA TYR A 24 4.13 7.43 12.41
C TYR A 24 5.37 7.61 11.53
N VAL A 25 5.61 8.82 11.00
CA VAL A 25 6.82 9.12 10.21
C VAL A 25 8.11 8.94 11.02
N PRO A 26 8.29 9.56 12.21
CA PRO A 26 9.49 9.33 13.01
C PRO A 26 9.58 7.89 13.54
N ARG A 27 8.45 7.18 13.76
CA ARG A 27 8.45 5.76 14.13
C ARG A 27 8.97 4.88 12.98
N ALA A 28 8.52 5.15 11.75
CA ALA A 28 8.98 4.49 10.54
C ALA A 28 10.49 4.68 10.32
N ILE A 29 10.99 5.90 10.45
CA ILE A 29 12.42 6.20 10.36
C ILE A 29 13.20 5.40 11.42
N ARG A 30 12.70 5.39 12.66
CA ARG A 30 13.34 4.66 13.76
C ARG A 30 13.39 3.15 13.49
N ASP A 31 12.32 2.54 12.97
CA ASP A 31 12.31 1.11 12.62
C ASP A 31 13.43 0.77 11.62
N VAL A 32 13.59 1.57 10.57
CA VAL A 32 14.64 1.36 9.56
C VAL A 32 16.04 1.44 10.19
N VAL A 33 16.28 2.44 11.03
CA VAL A 33 17.58 2.63 11.71
C VAL A 33 17.86 1.47 12.68
N THR A 34 16.90 1.11 13.52
CA THR A 34 17.05 0.00 14.47
C THR A 34 17.25 -1.34 13.76
N ALA A 35 16.52 -1.60 12.66
CA ALA A 35 16.69 -2.82 11.88
C ALA A 35 18.11 -2.91 11.29
N LEU A 36 18.67 -1.78 10.83
CA LEU A 36 20.04 -1.71 10.34
C LEU A 36 21.06 -2.02 11.46
N ASP A 37 20.91 -1.39 12.63
CA ASP A 37 21.80 -1.61 13.77
C ASP A 37 21.77 -3.06 14.27
N GLU A 38 20.59 -3.69 14.25
CA GLU A 38 20.39 -5.07 14.71
C GLU A 38 20.61 -6.12 13.63
N GLY A 39 20.88 -5.73 12.38
CA GLY A 39 21.01 -6.65 11.25
C GLY A 39 19.73 -7.42 10.92
N ARG A 40 18.56 -6.87 11.24
CA ARG A 40 17.24 -7.42 10.88
C ARG A 40 16.68 -6.73 9.63
N ARG A 41 15.70 -7.37 9.01
CA ARG A 41 14.90 -6.76 7.94
C ARG A 41 13.85 -5.84 8.54
N SER A 42 13.80 -4.58 8.07
CA SER A 42 12.71 -3.65 8.37
C SER A 42 11.47 -4.01 7.56
N GLU A 43 10.29 -3.78 8.14
CA GLU A 43 9.01 -3.89 7.42
C GLU A 43 8.90 -2.89 6.27
N LEU A 44 9.66 -1.78 6.34
CA LEU A 44 9.72 -0.72 5.33
C LEU A 44 10.82 -0.95 4.29
N CYS A 45 11.35 -2.17 4.18
CA CYS A 45 12.32 -2.52 3.16
C CYS A 45 11.79 -2.28 1.72
N ALA A 46 12.70 -1.99 0.80
CA ALA A 46 12.36 -1.64 -0.59
C ALA A 46 11.53 -2.71 -1.30
N GLU A 47 11.80 -4.00 -1.05
CA GLU A 47 11.07 -5.11 -1.68
C GLU A 47 9.59 -5.13 -1.27
N ASN A 48 9.25 -4.84 -0.01
CA ASN A 48 7.85 -4.72 0.43
C ASN A 48 7.16 -3.50 -0.22
N ALA A 49 7.89 -2.39 -0.35
CA ALA A 49 7.39 -1.19 -1.00
C ALA A 49 7.10 -1.43 -2.49
N LEU A 50 7.98 -2.16 -3.19
CA LEU A 50 7.79 -2.53 -4.59
C LEU A 50 6.57 -3.45 -4.79
N HIS A 51 6.43 -4.51 -3.98
CA HIS A 51 5.25 -5.39 -4.04
C HIS A 51 3.95 -4.61 -3.80
N SER A 52 3.94 -3.70 -2.82
CA SER A 52 2.75 -2.89 -2.52
C SER A 52 2.43 -1.91 -3.64
N THR A 53 3.47 -1.30 -4.24
CA THR A 53 3.32 -0.36 -5.36
C THR A 53 2.80 -1.07 -6.61
N GLU A 54 3.26 -2.29 -6.88
CA GLU A 54 2.80 -3.07 -8.04
C GLU A 54 1.28 -3.29 -8.04
N ILE A 55 0.67 -3.53 -6.87
CA ILE A 55 -0.79 -3.65 -6.74
C ILE A 55 -1.50 -2.37 -7.20
N ILE A 56 -0.95 -1.20 -6.87
CA ILE A 56 -1.51 0.10 -7.28
C ILE A 56 -1.45 0.23 -8.81
N PHE A 57 -0.30 -0.09 -9.42
CA PHE A 57 -0.14 -0.06 -10.87
C PHE A 57 -1.03 -1.10 -11.56
N ALA A 58 -1.25 -2.25 -10.94
CA ALA A 58 -2.14 -3.28 -11.44
C ALA A 58 -3.60 -2.83 -11.44
N CYS A 59 -4.03 -2.05 -10.44
CA CYS A 59 -5.34 -1.40 -10.44
C CYS A 59 -5.49 -0.42 -11.62
N TYR A 60 -4.47 0.39 -11.88
CA TYR A 60 -4.47 1.31 -13.02
C TYR A 60 -4.49 0.55 -14.35
N GLU A 61 -3.71 -0.52 -14.47
CA GLU A 61 -3.68 -1.33 -15.68
C GLU A 61 -4.98 -2.09 -15.92
N SER A 62 -5.59 -2.59 -14.84
CA SER A 62 -6.92 -3.21 -14.87
C SER A 62 -7.98 -2.23 -15.37
N ALA A 63 -7.95 -0.99 -14.87
CA ALA A 63 -8.84 0.07 -15.35
C ALA A 63 -8.60 0.37 -16.84
N ARG A 64 -7.34 0.50 -17.26
CA ARG A 64 -6.95 0.74 -18.66
C ARG A 64 -7.43 -0.37 -19.60
N ARG A 65 -7.23 -1.64 -19.24
CA ARG A 65 -7.67 -2.82 -20.02
C ARG A 65 -9.15 -3.14 -19.88
N ARG A 66 -9.82 -2.58 -18.86
CA ARG A 66 -11.17 -2.95 -18.42
C ARG A 66 -11.30 -4.46 -18.17
N GLY A 67 -10.32 -5.04 -17.49
CA GLY A 67 -10.24 -6.48 -17.29
C GLY A 67 -9.20 -6.91 -16.27
N ARG A 68 -9.20 -8.20 -15.93
CA ARG A 68 -8.24 -8.80 -15.00
C ARG A 68 -6.82 -8.70 -15.54
N VAL A 69 -5.87 -8.42 -14.65
CA VAL A 69 -4.43 -8.42 -14.91
C VAL A 69 -3.75 -9.49 -14.06
N GLU A 70 -2.65 -10.04 -14.57
CA GLU A 70 -1.80 -10.99 -13.84
C GLU A 70 -0.56 -10.27 -13.30
N LEU A 71 -0.03 -10.77 -12.19
CA LEU A 71 1.21 -10.30 -11.58
C LEU A 71 2.33 -11.34 -11.78
N PRO A 72 3.60 -10.93 -11.94
CA PRO A 72 4.04 -9.53 -11.99
C PRO A 72 3.63 -8.83 -13.30
N LEU A 73 3.56 -7.50 -13.27
CA LEU A 73 3.24 -6.71 -14.45
C LEU A 73 4.39 -6.72 -15.46
N GLU A 74 4.06 -6.91 -16.74
CA GLU A 74 5.04 -6.87 -17.85
C GLU A 74 5.12 -5.49 -18.55
N ILE A 75 4.36 -4.50 -18.06
CA ILE A 75 4.35 -3.15 -18.61
C ILE A 75 5.51 -2.31 -18.07
N GLU A 76 6.02 -1.40 -18.89
CA GLU A 76 7.10 -0.48 -18.51
C GLU A 76 6.59 0.97 -18.31
N ASP A 77 5.36 1.25 -18.73
CA ASP A 77 4.73 2.56 -18.60
C ASP A 77 3.95 2.71 -17.28
N ASN A 78 3.55 3.94 -16.95
CA ASN A 78 2.62 4.21 -15.87
C ASN A 78 1.20 4.30 -16.46
N PRO A 79 0.31 3.31 -16.25
CA PRO A 79 -1.00 3.29 -16.88
C PRO A 79 -1.86 4.50 -16.53
N LEU A 80 -1.75 5.01 -15.29
CA LEU A 80 -2.49 6.20 -14.88
C LEU A 80 -2.02 7.41 -15.68
N ALA A 81 -0.71 7.62 -15.80
CA ALA A 81 -0.16 8.74 -16.56
C ALA A 81 -0.59 8.66 -18.04
N THR A 82 -0.47 7.48 -18.65
CA THR A 82 -0.89 7.25 -20.04
C THR A 82 -2.38 7.56 -20.25
N MET A 83 -3.27 7.13 -19.34
CA MET A 83 -4.71 7.41 -19.44
C MET A 83 -5.04 8.90 -19.23
N VAL A 84 -4.33 9.60 -18.33
CA VAL A 84 -4.47 11.06 -18.17
C VAL A 84 -4.09 11.77 -19.46
N GLU A 85 -2.96 11.39 -20.05
CA GLU A 85 -2.42 12.03 -21.26
C GLU A 85 -3.30 11.77 -22.49
N SER A 86 -3.91 10.59 -22.61
CA SER A 86 -4.83 10.26 -23.72
C SER A 86 -6.25 10.79 -23.54
N GLY A 87 -6.63 11.21 -22.33
CA GLY A 87 -7.99 11.64 -22.01
C GLY A 87 -8.98 10.49 -21.78
N ASP A 88 -8.50 9.31 -21.38
CA ASP A 88 -9.29 8.10 -21.15
C ASP A 88 -9.78 7.94 -19.69
N LEU A 89 -9.72 9.02 -18.88
CA LEU A 89 -10.19 9.09 -17.49
C LEU A 89 -11.53 9.82 -17.32
#